data_AF-M2MKZ9-F1
#
_entry.id   AF-M2MKZ9-F1
#
_cell.length_a   1.000
_cell.length_b   1.000
_cell.length_c   1.000
_cell.angle_alpha   90.00
_cell.angle_beta   90.00
_cell.angle_gamma   90.00
#
_symmetry.space_group_name_H-M   'P 1'
#
loop_
_entity.id
_entity.type
_entity.pdbx_description
1 polymer ?
#
loop_
_entity_poly.entity_id
_entity_poly.type
_entity_poly.pdbx_seq_one_letter_code
_entity_poly.pdbx_strand_id
1 'polypeptide(L)'
;MKAVVCGASGGIGQPLSLLLKACPLVDKLALYDVVNTPGVTADLSHISSIAQIEGYLPADDGMKKALTGADIVVIPAGIPHQRRHRTGSHPRLRRELPGRLHPRHLQPGQLHRPHCRRGAEEGRQVQPEEAVRCHHS
;
A
#
# COMPACT_ATOMS: atom_id res chain seq x y z
N MET A 1 -17.26 -2.74 30.12
CA MET A 1 -15.87 -2.30 29.88
C MET A 1 -15.79 -1.32 28.70
N LYS A 2 -15.12 -0.17 28.89
CA LYS A 2 -14.81 0.82 27.86
C LYS A 2 -13.37 0.66 27.38
N ALA A 3 -13.21 0.36 26.09
CA ALA A 3 -11.91 0.30 25.42
C ALA A 3 -11.71 1.53 24.52
N VAL A 4 -10.50 2.06 24.49
CA VAL A 4 -10.11 3.20 23.63
C VAL A 4 -8.97 2.78 22.71
N VAL A 5 -9.04 3.14 21.44
CA VAL A 5 -7.97 2.92 20.46
C VAL A 5 -7.46 4.27 19.96
N CYS A 6 -6.21 4.59 20.27
CA CYS A 6 -5.52 5.79 19.79
C CYS A 6 -4.66 5.46 18.57
N GLY A 7 -5.09 5.90 17.39
CA GLY A 7 -4.53 5.50 16.10
C GLY A 7 -5.45 4.53 15.33
N ALA A 8 -6.78 4.68 15.49
CA ALA A 8 -7.78 3.76 14.94
C ALA A 8 -7.84 3.73 13.40
N SER A 9 -7.42 4.79 12.73
CA SER A 9 -7.45 4.89 11.27
C SER A 9 -6.17 4.39 10.59
N GLY A 10 -5.15 4.01 11.36
CA GLY A 10 -3.92 3.40 10.87
C GLY A 10 -4.09 1.93 10.45
N GLY A 11 -3.06 1.39 9.76
CA GLY A 11 -3.11 0.01 9.24
C GLY A 11 -3.23 -1.09 10.31
N ILE A 12 -2.79 -0.83 11.54
CA ILE A 12 -3.00 -1.73 12.69
C ILE A 12 -4.31 -1.37 13.43
N GLY A 13 -4.61 -0.08 13.52
CA GLY A 13 -5.79 0.41 14.26
C GLY A 13 -7.11 -0.10 13.70
N GLN A 14 -7.27 -0.13 12.37
CA GLN A 14 -8.50 -0.57 11.73
C GLN A 14 -8.83 -2.05 12.03
N PRO A 15 -7.94 -3.03 11.75
CA PRO A 15 -8.23 -4.43 12.07
C PRO A 15 -8.34 -4.68 13.58
N LEU A 16 -7.58 -3.95 14.40
CA LEU A 16 -7.69 -4.05 15.86
C LEU A 16 -9.05 -3.57 16.36
N SER A 17 -9.55 -2.45 15.82
CA SER A 17 -10.87 -1.90 16.16
C SER A 17 -12.01 -2.84 15.77
N LEU A 18 -11.87 -3.52 14.62
CA LEU A 18 -12.80 -4.57 14.17
C LEU A 18 -12.86 -5.74 15.16
N LEU A 19 -11.70 -6.24 15.60
CA LEU A 19 -11.63 -7.34 16.56
C LEU A 19 -12.21 -6.95 17.92
N LEU A 20 -11.96 -5.72 18.39
CA LEU A 20 -12.53 -5.22 19.64
C LEU A 20 -14.05 -5.03 19.55
N LYS A 21 -14.57 -4.58 18.40
CA LYS A 21 -16.02 -4.46 18.17
C LYS A 21 -16.74 -5.81 18.21
N ALA A 22 -16.08 -6.87 17.73
CA ALA A 22 -16.61 -8.24 17.79
C ALA A 22 -16.47 -8.91 19.17
N CYS A 23 -15.71 -8.32 20.10
CA CYS A 23 -15.47 -8.92 21.41
C CYS A 23 -16.67 -8.72 22.35
N PRO A 24 -17.24 -9.78 22.94
CA PRO A 24 -18.40 -9.68 23.85
C PRO A 24 -18.04 -9.11 25.23
N LEU A 25 -16.76 -8.83 25.50
CA LEU A 25 -16.32 -8.21 26.76
C LEU A 25 -16.29 -6.68 26.67
N VAL A 26 -16.41 -6.12 25.46
CA VAL A 26 -16.36 -4.67 25.23
C VAL A 26 -17.78 -4.14 25.09
N ASP A 27 -18.16 -3.23 25.98
CA ASP A 27 -19.49 -2.58 25.94
C ASP A 27 -19.44 -1.24 25.22
N LYS A 28 -18.29 -0.55 25.30
CA LYS A 28 -18.06 0.75 24.65
C LYS A 28 -16.68 0.76 24.00
N LEU A 29 -16.62 1.14 22.73
CA LEU A 29 -15.41 1.28 21.95
C LEU A 29 -15.29 2.74 21.49
N ALA A 30 -14.33 3.47 22.05
CA ALA A 30 -14.00 4.81 21.59
C ALA A 30 -12.80 4.76 20.63
N LEU A 31 -12.97 5.29 19.45
CA LEU A 31 -11.91 5.40 18.46
C LEU A 31 -11.39 6.82 18.43
N TYR A 32 -10.08 6.98 18.48
CA TYR A 32 -9.41 8.26 18.34
C TYR A 32 -8.35 8.16 17.25
N ASP A 33 -8.30 9.14 16.36
CA ASP A 33 -7.20 9.34 15.42
C ASP A 33 -7.09 10.83 15.09
N VAL A 34 -6.00 11.22 14.44
CA VAL A 34 -5.82 12.59 13.93
C VAL A 34 -6.64 12.83 12.67
N VAL A 35 -6.93 11.78 11.89
CA VAL A 35 -7.68 11.86 10.63
C VAL A 35 -8.63 10.68 10.46
N ASN A 36 -9.72 10.88 9.71
CA ASN A 36 -10.61 9.81 9.20
C ASN A 36 -11.30 8.92 10.25
N THR A 37 -11.30 9.28 11.53
CA THR A 37 -11.99 8.52 12.58
C THR A 37 -13.51 8.38 12.35
N PRO A 38 -14.25 9.40 11.85
CA PRO A 38 -15.69 9.27 11.61
C PRO A 38 -16.03 8.20 10.56
N GLY A 39 -15.21 8.07 9.50
CA GLY A 39 -15.42 7.05 8.47
C GLY A 39 -15.24 5.63 9.03
N VAL A 40 -14.15 5.40 9.75
CA VAL A 40 -13.88 4.12 10.42
C VAL A 40 -14.96 3.77 11.45
N THR A 41 -15.46 4.79 12.16
CA THR A 41 -16.56 4.61 13.13
C THR A 41 -17.86 4.21 12.43
N ALA A 42 -18.20 4.87 11.32
CA ALA A 42 -19.37 4.54 10.53
C ALA A 42 -19.30 3.09 10.00
N ASP A 43 -18.16 2.68 9.47
CA ASP A 43 -17.96 1.31 8.96
C ASP A 43 -18.18 0.25 10.05
N LEU A 44 -17.62 0.48 11.23
CA LEU A 44 -17.73 -0.45 12.36
C LEU A 44 -19.10 -0.39 13.06
N SER A 45 -19.84 0.71 12.93
CA SER A 45 -21.17 0.87 13.53
C SER A 45 -22.21 -0.10 12.94
N HIS A 46 -22.02 -0.51 11.67
CA HIS A 46 -22.91 -1.45 11.00
C HIS A 46 -22.77 -2.91 11.49
N ILE A 47 -21.71 -3.21 12.23
CA ILE A 47 -21.46 -4.57 12.73
C ILE A 47 -22.38 -4.85 13.93
N SER A 48 -23.28 -5.82 13.77
CA SER A 48 -24.22 -6.28 14.80
C SER A 48 -23.48 -6.96 15.96
N SER A 49 -23.06 -6.15 16.92
CA SER A 49 -22.37 -6.55 18.15
C SER A 49 -22.80 -5.62 19.27
N ILE A 50 -22.64 -6.07 20.52
CA ILE A 50 -23.13 -5.36 21.70
C ILE A 50 -22.42 -4.01 21.94
N ALA A 51 -21.16 -3.87 21.51
CA ALA A 51 -20.34 -2.71 21.85
C ALA A 51 -20.86 -1.42 21.18
N GLN A 52 -21.14 -0.37 21.94
CA GLN A 52 -21.43 0.95 21.40
C GLN A 52 -20.14 1.59 20.89
N ILE A 53 -20.18 2.23 19.72
CA ILE A 53 -18.98 2.81 19.10
C ILE A 53 -19.10 4.32 18.94
N GLU A 54 -18.03 5.03 19.26
CA GLU A 54 -17.94 6.48 19.13
C GLU A 54 -16.59 6.87 18.54
N GLY A 55 -16.61 7.82 17.61
CA GLY A 55 -15.42 8.32 16.92
C GLY A 55 -15.06 9.73 17.36
N TYR A 56 -13.78 9.94 17.66
CA TYR A 56 -13.26 11.21 18.17
C TYR A 56 -12.13 11.72 17.29
N LEU A 57 -12.26 12.97 16.86
CA LEU A 57 -11.21 13.73 16.19
C LEU A 57 -10.46 14.62 17.19
N PRO A 58 -9.32 15.24 16.83
CA PRO A 58 -8.60 16.15 17.72
C PRO A 58 -9.38 17.43 18.06
N ALA A 59 -10.34 17.82 17.22
CA ALA A 59 -11.22 18.96 17.47
C ALA A 59 -12.03 18.77 18.76
N ASP A 60 -12.40 19.89 19.41
CA ASP A 60 -13.25 19.93 20.60
C ASP A 60 -12.79 19.03 21.76
N ASP A 61 -11.48 18.97 22.01
CA ASP A 61 -10.87 18.13 23.05
C ASP A 61 -11.22 16.63 22.89
N GLY A 62 -11.40 16.14 21.66
CA GLY A 62 -11.86 14.77 21.41
C GLY A 62 -10.96 13.69 22.01
N MET A 63 -9.66 13.93 22.17
CA MET A 63 -8.77 13.02 22.90
C MET A 63 -9.19 12.87 24.38
N LYS A 64 -9.51 13.97 25.07
CA LYS A 64 -9.99 13.91 26.46
C LYS A 64 -11.31 13.17 26.54
N LYS A 65 -12.25 13.47 25.63
CA LYS A 65 -13.57 12.80 25.58
C LYS A 65 -13.44 11.29 25.34
N ALA A 66 -12.56 10.88 24.43
CA ALA A 66 -12.29 9.47 24.17
C ALA A 66 -11.78 8.75 25.43
N LEU A 67 -10.83 9.35 26.14
CA LEU A 67 -10.17 8.76 27.31
C LEU A 67 -10.99 8.82 28.61
N THR A 68 -11.98 9.71 28.73
CA THR A 68 -12.80 9.83 29.94
C THR A 68 -13.52 8.51 30.26
N GLY A 69 -13.20 7.91 31.41
CA GLY A 69 -13.80 6.66 31.87
C GLY A 69 -13.37 5.41 31.08
N ALA A 70 -12.20 5.46 30.42
CA ALA A 70 -11.62 4.30 29.76
C ALA A 70 -11.07 3.28 30.78
N ASP A 71 -11.38 2.00 30.59
CA ASP A 71 -10.80 0.90 31.37
C ASP A 71 -9.49 0.41 30.74
N ILE A 72 -9.46 0.34 29.40
CA ILE A 72 -8.26 -0.02 28.63
C ILE A 72 -8.06 0.99 27.51
N VAL A 73 -6.80 1.40 27.34
CA VAL A 73 -6.35 2.26 26.24
C VAL A 73 -5.28 1.50 25.47
N VAL A 74 -5.52 1.31 24.17
CA VAL A 74 -4.57 0.68 23.24
C VAL A 74 -4.05 1.76 22.30
N ILE A 75 -2.73 1.88 22.19
CA ILE A 75 -2.06 2.92 21.39
C ILE A 75 -1.27 2.27 20.24
N PRO A 76 -1.94 1.90 19.13
CA PRO A 76 -1.26 1.48 17.91
C PRO A 76 -0.65 2.65 17.10
N ALA A 77 -0.95 3.90 17.48
CA ALA A 77 -0.40 5.08 16.81
C ALA A 77 1.13 5.04 16.76
N GLY A 78 1.69 5.23 15.57
CA GLY A 78 3.13 5.23 15.34
C GLY A 78 3.47 5.22 13.87
N ILE A 79 4.73 5.54 13.57
CA ILE A 79 5.24 5.55 12.19
C ILE A 79 5.71 4.12 11.85
N PRO A 80 5.23 3.53 10.75
CA PRO A 80 5.72 2.24 10.28
C PRO A 80 7.23 2.29 10.02
N HIS A 81 7.95 1.31 10.54
CA HIS A 81 9.38 1.19 10.28
C HIS A 81 9.57 0.57 8.90
N GLN A 82 10.18 1.31 7.97
CA GLN A 82 10.43 0.79 6.63
C GLN A 82 11.50 -0.30 6.68
N ARG A 83 11.08 -1.56 6.54
CA ARG A 83 11.98 -2.66 6.23
C ARG A 83 12.45 -2.44 4.79
N ARG A 84 13.75 -2.22 4.60
CA ARG A 84 14.37 -2.38 3.29
C ARG A 84 14.03 -3.80 2.84
N HIS A 85 13.14 -3.94 1.87
CA HIS A 85 12.95 -5.22 1.21
C HIS A 85 14.33 -5.64 0.74
N ARG A 86 14.93 -6.66 1.36
CA ARG A 86 15.96 -7.43 0.68
C ARG A 86 15.19 -8.13 -0.43
N THR A 87 15.01 -7.45 -1.56
CA THR A 87 14.73 -8.13 -2.81
C THR A 87 15.72 -9.28 -2.87
N GLY A 88 15.21 -10.49 -3.03
CA GLY A 88 16.00 -11.72 -3.15
C GLY A 88 16.86 -11.75 -4.41
N SER A 89 17.42 -10.62 -4.85
CA SER A 89 18.60 -10.60 -5.70
C SER A 89 19.79 -10.98 -4.83
N HIS A 90 19.94 -12.28 -4.59
CA HIS A 90 21.28 -12.84 -4.51
C HIS A 90 22.06 -12.27 -5.71
N PRO A 91 23.28 -11.75 -5.56
CA PRO A 91 24.05 -11.14 -6.67
C PRO A 91 24.40 -12.10 -7.82
N ARG A 92 23.87 -13.33 -7.83
CA ARG A 92 24.27 -14.42 -8.73
C ARG A 92 23.21 -14.90 -9.72
N LEU A 93 22.00 -14.32 -9.74
CA LEU A 93 20.93 -14.77 -10.65
C LEU A 93 20.35 -13.64 -11.52
N ARG A 94 21.23 -12.83 -12.11
CA ARG A 94 20.97 -12.16 -13.40
C ARG A 94 21.79 -12.86 -14.48
N ARG A 95 21.52 -14.14 -14.73
CA ARG A 95 21.77 -14.69 -16.06
C ARG A 95 20.52 -14.44 -16.86
N GLU A 96 20.65 -13.59 -17.86
CA GLU A 96 19.63 -13.31 -18.84
C GLU A 96 19.03 -14.62 -19.36
N LEU A 97 17.72 -14.77 -19.25
CA LEU A 97 16.98 -15.76 -20.03
C LEU A 97 16.58 -15.03 -21.32
N PRO A 98 17.26 -15.28 -22.45
CA PRO A 98 16.82 -14.72 -23.72
C PRO A 98 15.50 -15.41 -24.08
N GLY A 99 14.41 -14.63 -24.18
CA GLY A 99 13.18 -15.13 -24.80
C GLY A 99 11.86 -14.95 -24.05
N ARG A 100 11.76 -14.12 -23.01
CA ARG A 100 10.42 -13.70 -22.55
C ARG A 100 9.82 -12.68 -23.53
N LEU A 101 9.14 -13.19 -24.55
CA LEU A 101 8.21 -12.45 -25.38
C LEU A 101 7.19 -11.71 -24.50
N HIS A 102 7.16 -10.38 -24.62
CA HIS A 102 6.04 -9.59 -24.14
C HIS A 102 4.78 -9.95 -24.94
N PRO A 103 3.60 -10.10 -24.31
CA PRO A 103 2.37 -10.33 -25.03
C PRO A 103 2.02 -9.05 -25.82
N ARG A 104 2.27 -9.07 -27.14
CA ARG A 104 1.77 -8.04 -28.04
C ARG A 104 0.26 -8.20 -28.12
N HIS A 105 -0.44 -7.13 -27.80
CA HIS A 105 -1.87 -6.95 -28.02
C HIS A 105 -2.15 -7.19 -29.52
N LEU A 106 -2.88 -8.27 -29.83
CA LEU A 106 -3.23 -8.66 -31.19
C LEU A 106 -4.41 -7.79 -31.65
N GLN A 107 -4.12 -6.74 -32.41
CA GLN A 107 -5.14 -5.99 -33.14
C GLN A 107 -5.62 -6.85 -34.32
N PRO A 108 -6.93 -7.11 -34.48
CA PRO A 108 -7.43 -7.91 -35.58
C PRO A 108 -7.45 -7.08 -36.88
N GLY A 109 -6.78 -7.56 -37.94
CA GLY A 109 -7.10 -7.09 -39.30
C GLY A 109 -5.94 -6.67 -40.22
N GLN A 110 -4.77 -7.31 -40.22
CA GLN A 110 -3.81 -7.11 -41.31
C GLN A 110 -3.25 -8.46 -41.80
N LEU A 111 -3.88 -8.92 -42.88
CA LEU A 111 -3.51 -10.05 -43.74
C LEU A 111 -2.54 -9.55 -44.83
N HIS A 112 -1.51 -10.36 -45.17
CA HIS A 112 -0.63 -10.25 -46.37
C HIS A 112 0.32 -9.02 -46.44
N ARG A 113 1.55 -9.04 -46.98
CA ARG A 113 2.42 -9.97 -47.74
C ARG A 113 3.88 -9.39 -47.75
N PRO A 114 4.88 -9.99 -48.43
CA PRO A 114 6.26 -10.06 -47.94
C PRO A 114 7.20 -8.94 -48.44
N HIS A 115 8.30 -8.78 -47.68
CA HIS A 115 9.65 -8.35 -48.06
C HIS A 115 9.85 -7.48 -49.32
N CYS A 116 10.43 -6.28 -49.13
CA CYS A 116 11.56 -5.85 -49.95
C CYS A 116 12.39 -4.75 -49.26
N ARG A 117 13.71 -4.94 -49.21
CA ARG A 117 14.72 -4.02 -48.67
C ARG A 117 14.96 -2.83 -49.62
N ARG A 118 15.19 -1.64 -49.04
CA ARG A 118 16.01 -0.47 -49.46
C ARG A 118 15.49 0.71 -48.61
N GLY A 119 16.24 1.59 -47.96
CA GLY A 119 17.61 2.09 -48.07
C GLY A 119 17.52 3.59 -47.74
N ALA A 120 18.53 4.15 -47.04
CA ALA A 120 18.69 5.56 -46.64
C ALA A 120 17.70 6.07 -45.56
N GLU A 121 18.10 6.30 -44.31
CA GLU A 121 18.88 7.46 -43.82
C GLU A 121 18.34 8.81 -44.33
N GLU A 122 17.61 9.52 -43.45
CA GLU A 122 17.75 10.96 -43.33
C GLU A 122 17.39 11.38 -41.89
N GLY A 123 18.35 11.94 -41.15
CA GLY A 123 18.04 12.55 -39.85
C GLY A 123 19.14 12.59 -38.79
N ARG A 124 20.28 13.25 -39.08
CA ARG A 124 21.06 14.08 -38.13
C ARG A 124 21.96 13.35 -37.10
N GLN A 125 23.25 13.12 -37.43
CA GLN A 125 24.45 13.95 -37.16
C GLN A 125 25.03 13.78 -35.71
N VAL A 126 26.01 12.87 -35.47
CA VAL A 126 27.50 13.05 -35.43
C VAL A 126 27.99 13.44 -34.01
N GLN A 127 29.00 12.85 -33.33
CA GLN A 127 30.41 12.48 -33.66
C GLN A 127 30.91 11.29 -32.81
N PRO A 128 32.07 10.69 -33.19
CA PRO A 128 32.65 9.46 -32.68
C PRO A 128 33.74 9.71 -31.63
N GLU A 129 33.88 8.83 -30.65
CA GLU A 129 35.14 8.18 -30.27
C GLU A 129 34.87 7.28 -29.04
N GLU A 130 35.59 6.16 -29.01
CA GLU A 130 35.68 5.23 -27.87
C GLU A 130 34.49 4.33 -27.58
N ALA A 131 34.20 3.41 -28.50
CA ALA A 131 33.43 2.20 -28.16
C ALA A 131 33.95 0.94 -28.85
N VAL A 132 35.27 0.72 -28.91
CA VAL A 132 35.82 -0.62 -29.22
C VAL A 132 37.18 -0.82 -28.56
N ARG A 133 37.22 -1.53 -27.41
CA ARG A 133 38.18 -2.61 -27.10
C ARG A 133 37.99 -3.11 -25.67
N CYS A 134 37.13 -4.11 -25.52
CA CYS A 134 37.25 -5.12 -24.47
C CYS A 134 36.65 -6.40 -25.01
N HIS A 135 37.43 -7.14 -25.80
CA HIS A 135 37.45 -8.60 -25.86
C HIS A 135 38.45 -9.03 -26.92
N HIS A 136 39.59 -9.58 -26.49
CA HIS A 136 40.08 -10.91 -26.87
C HIS A 136 41.42 -11.14 -26.16
N SER A 137 41.46 -12.21 -25.36
CA SER A 137 42.59 -13.13 -25.33
C SER A 137 42.64 -13.91 -26.63
#